data_AF-A0A8F4FUD4-F1
#
_entry.id   AF-A0A8F4FUD4-F1
#
_cell.length_a   1.000
_cell.length_b   1.000
_cell.length_c   1.000
_cell.angle_alpha   90.00
_cell.angle_beta   90.00
_cell.angle_gamma   90.00
#
_symmetry.space_group_name_H-M   'P 1'
#
loop_
_entity.id
_entity.type
_entity.pdbx_description
1 polymer ?
#
loop_
_entity_poly.entity_id
_entity_poly.type
_entity_poly.pdbx_seq_one_letter_code
_entity_poly.pdbx_strand_id
1 'polypeptide(L)'
;MPDAARSGWPGRLAVAIVRSDPPQVFLASDQEVLGRVLALRLVAQTRPGEVSAEAIQEIRDALLEERWGDAVAAWIGATGEAIDAYPDDDVWTEERLDLAMATLELRLAPIFDDGPPAADHDVDG
;
A
#
# COMPACT_ATOMS: atom_id res chain seq x y z
N MET A 1 -12.93 -6.44 -31.63
CA MET A 1 -12.36 -5.59 -30.56
C MET A 1 -12.90 -6.17 -29.26
N PRO A 2 -12.09 -6.80 -28.39
CA PRO A 2 -12.61 -7.22 -27.11
C PRO A 2 -12.89 -5.98 -26.27
N ASP A 3 -14.12 -5.94 -25.76
CA ASP A 3 -14.66 -5.03 -24.78
C ASP A 3 -13.85 -5.18 -23.48
N ALA A 4 -12.85 -4.31 -23.29
CA ALA A 4 -12.14 -4.22 -22.02
C ALA A 4 -13.14 -3.62 -21.02
N ALA A 5 -13.68 -4.50 -20.20
CA ALA A 5 -14.62 -4.23 -19.14
C ALA A 5 -14.47 -2.82 -18.56
N ARG A 6 -15.60 -2.11 -18.48
CA ARG A 6 -15.84 -1.02 -17.55
C ARG A 6 -15.41 -1.45 -16.14
N SER A 7 -14.15 -1.30 -15.80
CA SER A 7 -13.70 -1.45 -14.42
C SER A 7 -13.67 -0.03 -13.85
N GLY A 8 -14.80 0.40 -13.30
CA GLY A 8 -14.76 1.50 -12.33
C GLY A 8 -13.72 1.11 -11.29
N TRP A 9 -12.79 2.02 -11.01
CA TRP A 9 -11.82 1.79 -9.96
C TRP A 9 -12.58 1.44 -8.69
N PRO A 10 -12.21 0.38 -7.97
CA PRO A 10 -12.83 0.13 -6.68
C PRO A 10 -12.56 1.37 -5.83
N GLY A 11 -13.59 1.89 -5.17
CA GLY A 11 -13.47 3.14 -4.40
C GLY A 11 -12.40 3.08 -3.32
N ARG A 12 -11.94 1.86 -2.98
CA ARG A 12 -10.78 1.56 -2.14
C ARG A 12 -9.94 0.42 -2.72
N LEU A 13 -8.66 0.40 -2.38
CA LEU A 13 -7.69 -0.62 -2.79
C LEU A 13 -6.78 -0.99 -1.62
N ALA A 14 -6.26 -2.21 -1.66
CA ALA A 14 -5.10 -2.59 -0.88
C ALA A 14 -3.82 -2.43 -1.72
N VAL A 15 -2.78 -1.88 -1.10
CA VAL A 15 -1.48 -1.59 -1.72
C VAL A 15 -0.37 -2.29 -0.95
N ALA A 16 0.58 -2.89 -1.66
CA ALA A 16 1.84 -3.32 -1.08
C ALA A 16 3.02 -2.78 -1.89
N ILE A 17 4.04 -2.31 -1.18
CA ILE A 17 5.28 -1.81 -1.75
C ILE A 17 6.43 -2.65 -1.20
N VAL A 18 7.08 -3.41 -2.08
CA VAL A 18 8.32 -4.12 -1.76
C VAL A 18 9.47 -3.14 -1.92
N ARG A 19 10.29 -2.99 -0.88
CA ARG A 19 11.41 -2.04 -0.83
C ARG A 19 12.64 -2.53 -1.63
N SER A 20 12.44 -2.93 -2.88
CA SER A 20 13.51 -3.23 -3.83
C SER A 20 13.98 -1.98 -4.58
N ASP A 21 15.07 -2.10 -5.35
CA ASP A 21 15.52 -1.05 -6.28
C ASP A 21 15.48 -1.58 -7.72
N PRO A 22 14.50 -1.15 -8.56
CA PRO A 22 13.40 -0.24 -8.25
C PRO A 22 12.32 -0.88 -7.35
N PRO A 23 11.48 -0.08 -6.65
CA PRO A 23 10.43 -0.61 -5.79
C PRO A 23 9.36 -1.31 -6.64
N GLN A 24 8.85 -2.43 -6.13
CA GLN A 24 7.75 -3.16 -6.75
C GLN A 24 6.44 -2.82 -6.04
N VAL A 25 5.42 -2.45 -6.80
CA VAL A 25 4.11 -2.06 -6.26
C VAL A 25 3.06 -3.05 -6.71
N PHE A 26 2.27 -3.54 -5.76
CA PHE A 26 1.14 -4.42 -5.97
C PHE A 26 -0.15 -3.73 -5.52
N LEU A 27 -1.19 -3.83 -6.34
CA LEU A 27 -2.51 -3.28 -6.07
C LEU A 27 -3.53 -4.41 -6.13
N ALA A 28 -4.50 -4.39 -5.21
CA ALA A 28 -5.59 -5.35 -5.17
C ALA A 28 -6.88 -4.67 -4.68
N SER A 29 -8.03 -5.31 -4.95
CA SER A 29 -9.33 -4.82 -4.50
C SER A 29 -9.47 -4.72 -2.98
N ASP A 30 -8.74 -5.56 -2.26
CA ASP A 30 -8.79 -5.70 -0.81
C ASP A 30 -7.53 -6.45 -0.31
N GLN A 31 -7.38 -6.50 1.00
CA GLN A 31 -6.23 -7.11 1.67
C GLN A 31 -6.10 -8.61 1.42
N GLU A 32 -7.20 -9.34 1.27
CA GLU A 32 -7.18 -10.80 1.06
C GLU A 32 -6.63 -11.11 -0.33
N VAL A 33 -7.12 -10.41 -1.36
CA VAL A 33 -6.61 -10.49 -2.72
C VAL A 33 -5.15 -10.03 -2.79
N LEU A 34 -4.78 -8.98 -2.05
CA LEU A 34 -3.38 -8.53 -1.98
C LEU A 34 -2.46 -9.61 -1.42
N GLY A 35 -2.83 -10.21 -0.29
CA GLY A 35 -2.07 -11.29 0.33
C GLY A 35 -1.85 -12.46 -0.63
N ARG A 36 -2.89 -12.87 -1.36
CA ARG A 36 -2.80 -13.91 -2.38
C ARG A 36 -1.88 -13.53 -3.54
N VAL A 37 -1.94 -12.29 -4.01
CA VAL A 37 -1.04 -11.79 -5.07
C VAL A 37 0.41 -11.83 -4.61
N LEU A 38 0.72 -11.35 -3.42
CA LEU A 38 2.06 -11.38 -2.84
C LEU A 38 2.58 -12.82 -2.66
N ALA A 39 1.73 -13.71 -2.15
CA ALA A 39 2.05 -15.13 -2.02
C ALA A 39 2.44 -15.75 -3.37
N LEU A 40 1.71 -15.46 -4.45
CA LEU A 40 1.99 -16.02 -5.77
C LEU A 40 3.16 -15.35 -6.49
N ARG A 41 3.36 -14.04 -6.32
CA ARG A 41 4.35 -13.26 -7.09
C ARG A 41 5.71 -13.16 -6.41
N LEU A 42 5.76 -13.26 -5.08
CA LEU A 42 6.99 -13.18 -4.30
C LEU A 42 7.32 -14.53 -3.68
N VAL A 43 6.44 -15.03 -2.82
CA VAL A 43 6.73 -16.21 -1.99
C VAL A 43 6.92 -17.45 -2.86
N ALA A 44 5.98 -17.75 -3.76
CA ALA A 44 6.04 -18.91 -4.64
C ALA A 44 7.21 -18.87 -5.66
N GLN A 45 7.77 -17.68 -5.91
CA GLN A 45 8.88 -17.47 -6.84
C GLN A 45 10.25 -17.56 -6.15
N THR A 46 10.28 -17.68 -4.82
CA THR A 46 11.50 -17.74 -4.01
C THR A 46 12.23 -19.05 -4.24
N ARG A 47 13.55 -18.99 -4.42
CA ARG A 47 14.32 -20.22 -4.64
C ARG A 47 14.54 -20.93 -3.30
N PRO A 48 14.49 -22.27 -3.23
CA PRO A 48 14.69 -23.00 -1.98
C PRO A 48 16.05 -22.78 -1.29
N GLY A 49 17.04 -22.21 -1.99
CA GLY A 49 18.34 -21.86 -1.40
C GLY A 49 18.39 -20.48 -0.73
N GLU A 50 17.34 -19.67 -0.87
CA GLU A 50 17.26 -18.29 -0.34
C GLU A 50 16.66 -18.23 1.08
N VAL A 51 16.07 -19.34 1.53
CA VAL A 51 15.38 -19.47 2.82
C VAL A 51 15.79 -20.77 3.52
N SER A 52 15.76 -20.78 4.85
CA SER A 52 16.09 -21.97 5.64
C SER A 52 15.07 -23.09 5.41
N ALA A 53 15.49 -24.34 5.64
CA ALA A 53 14.60 -25.49 5.46
C ALA A 53 13.39 -25.47 6.39
N GLU A 54 13.55 -24.94 7.61
CA GLU A 54 12.46 -24.75 8.58
C GLU A 54 11.45 -23.72 8.07
N ALA A 55 11.91 -22.55 7.62
CA ALA A 55 11.04 -21.53 7.05
C ALA A 55 10.30 -22.03 5.80
N ILE A 56 10.95 -22.83 4.95
CA ILE A 56 10.30 -23.43 3.77
C ILE A 56 9.13 -24.32 4.15
N GLN A 57 9.25 -25.10 5.24
CA GLN A 57 8.15 -25.95 5.70
C GLN A 57 6.98 -25.10 6.18
N GLU A 58 7.23 -24.12 7.05
CA GLU A 58 6.21 -23.19 7.55
C GLU A 58 5.48 -22.45 6.40
N ILE A 59 6.24 -21.88 5.46
CA ILE A 59 5.70 -21.19 4.30
C ILE A 59 4.85 -22.13 3.44
N ARG A 60 5.32 -23.36 3.20
CA ARG A 60 4.59 -24.34 2.38
C ARG A 60 3.26 -24.73 3.02
N ASP A 61 3.26 -24.99 4.32
CA ASP A 61 2.04 -25.37 5.04
C ASP A 61 1.02 -24.23 5.00
N ALA A 62 1.46 -22.99 5.23
CA ALA A 62 0.60 -21.82 5.11
C ALA A 62 0.03 -21.63 3.69
N LEU A 63 0.83 -21.85 2.63
CA LEU A 63 0.37 -21.77 1.24
C LEU A 63 -0.66 -22.86 0.89
N LEU A 64 -0.46 -24.09 1.38
CA LEU A 64 -1.38 -25.22 1.12
C LEU A 64 -2.70 -25.06 1.86
N GLU A 65 -2.69 -24.41 3.02
CA GLU A 65 -3.87 -24.08 3.81
C GLU A 65 -4.55 -22.76 3.38
N GLU A 66 -4.07 -22.15 2.29
CA GLU A 66 -4.57 -20.86 1.76
C GLU A 66 -4.46 -19.69 2.77
N ARG A 67 -3.59 -19.81 3.77
CA ARG A 67 -3.26 -18.76 4.73
C ARG A 67 -2.23 -17.79 4.12
N TRP A 68 -2.64 -17.06 3.09
CA TRP A 68 -1.75 -16.24 2.26
C TRP A 68 -0.96 -15.19 3.05
N GLY A 69 -1.63 -14.49 3.98
CA GLY A 69 -0.98 -13.48 4.82
C GLY A 69 0.12 -14.08 5.70
N ASP A 70 -0.14 -15.26 6.28
CA ASP A 70 0.82 -15.96 7.13
C ASP A 70 2.03 -16.45 6.31
N ALA A 71 1.80 -16.97 5.10
CA ALA A 71 2.87 -17.36 4.19
C ALA A 71 3.78 -16.17 3.82
N VAL A 72 3.19 -15.00 3.56
CA VAL A 72 3.94 -13.76 3.27
C VAL A 72 4.71 -13.30 4.52
N ALA A 73 4.09 -13.34 5.70
CA ALA A 73 4.74 -12.95 6.95
C ALA A 73 5.93 -13.86 7.30
N ALA A 74 5.77 -15.18 7.18
CA ALA A 74 6.85 -16.14 7.37
C ALA A 74 7.98 -15.92 6.37
N TRP A 75 7.65 -15.64 5.10
CA TRP A 75 8.64 -15.31 4.08
C TRP A 75 9.42 -14.03 4.39
N ILE A 76 8.74 -12.95 4.78
CA ILE A 76 9.37 -11.69 5.22
C ILE A 76 10.35 -11.97 6.37
N GLY A 77 9.93 -12.75 7.37
CA GLY A 77 10.77 -13.10 8.51
C GLY A 77 12.01 -13.91 8.11
N ALA A 78 11.90 -14.74 7.08
CA ALA A 78 12.97 -15.63 6.64
C ALA A 78 13.97 -14.96 5.68
N THR A 79 13.52 -14.03 4.83
CA THR A 79 14.38 -13.34 3.85
C THR A 79 14.90 -11.99 4.35
N GLY A 80 14.20 -11.37 5.31
CA GLY A 80 14.45 -10.00 5.74
C GLY A 80 13.96 -8.94 4.75
N GLU A 81 13.22 -9.34 3.70
CA GLU A 81 12.61 -8.43 2.74
C GLU A 81 11.56 -7.55 3.41
N ALA A 82 11.56 -6.25 3.09
CA ALA A 82 10.63 -5.30 3.68
C ALA A 82 9.47 -4.99 2.72
N ILE A 83 8.25 -5.20 3.22
CA ILE A 83 7.01 -4.85 2.50
C ILE A 83 6.23 -3.85 3.34
N ASP A 84 5.95 -2.67 2.78
CA ASP A 84 4.98 -1.73 3.32
C ASP A 84 3.60 -2.08 2.77
N ALA A 85 2.64 -2.38 3.64
CA ALA A 85 1.28 -2.75 3.25
C ALA A 85 0.26 -1.74 3.78
N TYR A 86 -0.66 -1.34 2.90
CA TYR A 86 -1.75 -0.43 3.15
C TYR A 86 -3.06 -1.15 2.77
N PRO A 87 -3.87 -1.58 3.73
CA PRO A 87 -4.93 -2.56 3.47
C PRO A 87 -6.21 -1.97 2.86
N ASP A 88 -6.43 -0.67 2.97
CA ASP A 88 -7.71 -0.03 2.60
C ASP A 88 -7.53 1.48 2.29
N ASP A 89 -6.84 1.81 1.20
CA ASP A 89 -6.63 3.19 0.74
C ASP A 89 -7.71 3.62 -0.25
N ASP A 90 -8.12 4.89 -0.15
CA ASP A 90 -9.07 5.50 -1.07
C ASP A 90 -8.48 5.72 -2.46
N VAL A 91 -9.23 5.35 -3.49
CA VAL A 91 -8.92 5.76 -4.86
C VAL A 91 -9.57 7.11 -5.13
N TRP A 92 -8.73 8.12 -5.30
CA TRP A 92 -9.15 9.44 -5.72
C TRP A 92 -9.24 9.49 -7.25
N THR A 93 -10.43 9.81 -7.75
CA THR A 93 -10.72 10.02 -9.17
C THR A 93 -11.13 11.47 -9.39
N GLU A 94 -11.10 11.94 -10.64
CA GLU A 94 -11.63 13.26 -11.02
C GLU A 94 -13.09 13.45 -10.55
N GLU A 95 -13.89 12.39 -10.59
CA GLU A 95 -15.29 12.41 -10.13
C GLU A 95 -15.40 12.60 -8.61
N ARG A 96 -14.45 12.04 -7.84
CA ARG A 96 -14.40 12.17 -6.38
C ARG A 96 -13.80 13.52 -5.96
N LEU A 97 -12.90 14.07 -6.78
CA LEU A 97 -12.31 15.40 -6.63
C LEU A 97 -13.14 16.45 -7.38
N ASP A 98 -14.46 16.46 -7.17
CA ASP A 98 -15.34 17.45 -7.80
C ASP A 98 -14.80 18.87 -7.57
N LEU A 99 -14.70 19.65 -8.65
CA LEU A 99 -14.03 20.95 -8.67
C LEU A 99 -14.64 21.91 -7.65
N ALA A 100 -15.96 21.86 -7.44
CA ALA A 100 -16.63 22.72 -6.47
C ALA A 100 -16.24 22.35 -5.03
N MET A 101 -16.16 21.05 -4.72
CA MET A 101 -15.71 20.55 -3.42
C MET A 101 -14.23 20.88 -3.17
N ALA A 102 -13.36 20.56 -4.12
CA ALA A 102 -11.93 20.83 -4.01
C ALA A 102 -11.64 22.32 -3.79
N THR A 103 -12.36 23.22 -4.48
CA THR A 103 -12.23 24.67 -4.30
C THR A 103 -12.67 25.11 -2.90
N LEU A 104 -13.72 24.51 -2.34
CA LEU A 104 -14.18 24.82 -0.98
C LEU A 104 -13.17 24.34 0.07
N GLU A 105 -12.69 23.10 -0.04
CA GLU A 105 -11.67 22.53 0.86
C GLU A 105 -10.41 23.40 0.88
N LEU A 106 -9.95 23.86 -0.30
CA LEU A 106 -8.81 24.76 -0.41
C LEU A 106 -9.03 26.08 0.34
N ARG A 107 -10.22 26.71 0.26
CA ARG A 107 -10.49 27.96 0.99
C ARG A 107 -10.47 27.81 2.51
N LEU A 108 -10.73 26.61 3.00
CA LEU A 108 -10.73 26.27 4.43
C LEU A 108 -9.40 25.66 4.88
N ALA A 109 -8.44 25.49 3.97
CA ALA A 109 -7.22 24.77 4.27
C ALA A 109 -6.37 25.57 5.28
N PRO A 110 -5.87 24.92 6.35
CA PRO A 110 -5.09 25.58 7.39
C PRO A 110 -3.85 26.33 6.89
N ILE A 111 -3.31 25.95 5.73
CA ILE A 111 -2.15 26.61 5.12
C ILE A 111 -2.44 28.05 4.68
N PHE A 112 -3.71 28.43 4.53
CA PHE A 112 -4.14 29.79 4.23
C PHE A 112 -4.60 30.57 5.47
N ASP A 113 -4.44 30.01 6.66
CA ASP A 113 -4.66 30.77 7.88
C ASP A 113 -3.49 31.74 8.07
N ASP A 114 -3.73 33.02 7.78
CA ASP A 114 -2.83 34.12 8.07
C ASP A 114 -2.77 34.29 9.60
N GLY A 115 -2.03 33.41 10.27
CA GLY A 115 -1.82 33.47 11.71
C GLY A 115 -1.42 34.89 12.15
N PRO A 116 -1.66 35.27 13.43
CA PRO A 116 -1.37 36.62 13.90
C PRO A 116 0.08 36.98 13.53
N PRO A 117 0.33 38.20 13.00
CA PRO A 117 1.66 38.60 12.59
C PRO A 117 2.62 38.32 13.74
N ALA A 118 3.74 37.65 13.43
CA ALA A 118 4.79 37.36 14.40
C ALA A 118 5.05 38.65 15.17
N ALA A 119 4.79 38.64 16.48
CA ALA A 119 4.98 39.80 17.32
C ALA A 119 6.42 40.26 17.08
N ASP A 120 6.58 41.48 16.54
CA ASP A 120 7.87 42.15 16.51
C ASP A 120 8.39 42.07 17.93
N HIS A 121 9.42 41.23 18.13
CA HIS A 121 10.23 41.29 19.33
C HIS A 121 10.92 42.65 19.25
N ASP A 122 10.28 43.66 19.82
CA ASP A 122 10.90 44.93 20.14
C ASP A 122 12.16 44.62 20.94
N VAL A 123 13.30 44.72 20.26
CA VAL A 123 14.61 44.80 20.86
C VAL A 123 14.73 46.21 21.42
N ASP A 124 14.11 46.45 22.57
CA ASP A 124 14.50 47.52 23.50
C ASP A 124 15.56 46.85 24.40
N GLY A 125 16.84 47.23 24.41
CA GLY A 125 17.38 48.58 24.55
C GLY A 125 18.29 48.54 25.78
#